data_AF-A0A2J5PYH9-F1
#
_entry.id   AF-A0A2J5PYH9-F1
#
_cell.length_a   1.000
_cell.length_b   1.000
_cell.length_c   1.000
_cell.angle_alpha   90.00
_cell.angle_beta   90.00
_cell.angle_gamma   90.00
#
_symmetry.space_group_name_H-M   'P 1'
#
loop_
_entity.id
_entity.type
_entity.pdbx_description
1 polymer ?
#
loop_
_entity_poly.entity_id
_entity_poly.type
_entity_poly.pdbx_seq_one_letter_code
_entity_poly.pdbx_strand_id
1 'polypeptide(L)'
;MIQDAFIRLRAKQLYWQGYPPAEISRLMGINSNTVYSWKKRDEWDDTTPIKRVTQSIDTRLCQLSAKDNKTSGDFKEIDLLTRQLKKLDTGQASTTTGVKKTSRRKKKNHFSEEQIEALRSKILDSLAWHQRGWYEQRDQRNRMILKSRQIGATWYFAREALL
;
A
#
# COMPACT_ATOMS: atom_id res chain seq x y z
N MET A 1 25.74 -31.55 -13.10
CA MET A 1 24.98 -32.23 -12.02
C MET A 1 23.68 -31.47 -11.74
N ILE A 2 22.61 -31.79 -12.46
CA ILE A 2 21.28 -31.17 -12.28
C ILE A 2 20.66 -31.62 -10.94
N GLN A 3 20.99 -32.83 -10.50
CA GLN A 3 20.48 -33.46 -9.29
C GLN A 3 20.93 -32.76 -8.00
N ASP A 4 22.21 -32.36 -7.92
CA ASP A 4 22.76 -31.64 -6.75
C ASP A 4 22.07 -30.30 -6.50
N ALA A 5 21.73 -29.57 -7.57
CA ALA A 5 21.05 -28.28 -7.46
C ALA A 5 19.63 -28.43 -6.88
N PHE A 6 18.90 -29.45 -7.33
CA PHE A 6 17.57 -29.76 -6.81
C PHE A 6 17.62 -30.17 -5.33
N ILE A 7 18.57 -31.03 -4.97
CA ILE A 7 18.77 -31.49 -3.59
C ILE A 7 19.10 -30.31 -2.67
N ARG A 8 20.03 -29.44 -3.09
CA ARG A 8 20.39 -28.24 -2.32
C ARG A 8 19.22 -27.28 -2.13
N LEU A 9 18.41 -27.06 -3.18
CA LEU A 9 17.22 -26.21 -3.10
C LEU A 9 16.18 -26.79 -2.13
N ARG A 10 15.96 -28.11 -2.18
CA ARG A 10 15.03 -28.80 -1.28
C ARG A 10 15.49 -28.72 0.18
N ALA A 11 16.78 -28.90 0.45
CA ALA A 11 17.35 -28.73 1.79
C ALA A 11 17.15 -27.31 2.32
N LYS A 12 17.35 -26.29 1.47
CA LYS A 12 17.12 -24.88 1.80
C LYS A 12 15.65 -24.60 2.17
N GLN A 13 14.71 -25.18 1.42
CA GLN A 13 13.28 -25.04 1.72
C GLN A 13 12.90 -25.65 3.07
N LEU A 14 13.40 -26.86 3.38
CA LEU A 14 13.16 -27.50 4.68
C LEU A 14 13.71 -26.65 5.82
N TYR A 15 14.88 -26.04 5.64
CA TYR A 15 15.43 -25.12 6.63
C TYR A 15 14.50 -23.94 6.92
N TRP A 16 13.93 -23.32 5.89
CA TRP A 16 12.98 -22.22 6.05
C TRP A 16 11.62 -22.64 6.62
N GLN A 17 11.30 -23.94 6.60
CA GLN A 17 10.14 -24.50 7.30
C GLN A 17 10.39 -24.70 8.81
N GLY A 18 11.62 -24.49 9.28
CA GLY A 18 12.00 -24.58 10.69
C GLY A 18 12.77 -25.86 11.07
N TYR A 19 13.07 -26.74 10.11
CA TYR A 19 13.86 -27.94 10.39
C TYR A 19 15.32 -27.58 10.64
N PRO A 20 15.95 -28.08 11.74
CA PRO A 20 17.37 -27.89 11.96
C PRO A 20 18.21 -28.69 10.95
N PRO A 21 19.44 -28.25 10.62
CA PRO A 21 20.30 -28.94 9.63
C PRO A 21 20.51 -30.44 9.89
N ALA A 22 20.57 -30.86 11.16
CA ALA A 22 20.68 -32.25 11.55
C ALA A 22 19.45 -33.08 11.16
N GLU A 23 18.25 -32.51 11.30
CA GLU A 23 17.01 -33.20 10.91
C GLU A 23 16.83 -33.23 9.39
N ILE A 24 17.24 -32.16 8.70
CA ILE A 24 17.28 -32.12 7.23
C ILE A 24 18.20 -33.21 6.68
N SER A 25 19.38 -33.37 7.29
CA SER A 25 20.33 -34.43 6.96
C SER A 25 19.70 -35.81 7.08
N ARG A 26 18.98 -36.07 8.19
CA ARG A 26 18.26 -37.33 8.41
C ARG A 26 17.13 -37.56 7.41
N LEU A 27 16.31 -36.54 7.15
CA LEU A 27 15.16 -36.61 6.24
C LEU A 27 15.56 -36.85 4.78
N MET A 28 16.66 -36.23 4.35
CA MET A 28 17.11 -36.29 2.96
C MET A 28 18.19 -37.35 2.70
N GLY A 29 18.75 -37.97 3.75
CA GLY A 29 19.85 -38.93 3.63
C GLY A 29 21.17 -38.30 3.17
N ILE A 30 21.39 -37.02 3.47
CA ILE A 30 22.59 -36.26 3.06
C ILE A 30 23.52 -36.10 4.25
N ASN A 31 24.84 -36.08 4.03
CA ASN A 31 25.82 -35.79 5.08
C ASN A 31 25.53 -34.42 5.74
N SER A 32 25.45 -34.40 7.08
CA SER A 32 25.21 -33.19 7.89
C SER A 32 26.21 -32.07 7.57
N ASN A 33 27.50 -32.39 7.38
CA ASN A 33 28.53 -31.40 7.04
C ASN A 33 28.23 -30.68 5.72
N THR A 34 27.64 -31.39 4.76
CA THR A 34 27.24 -30.81 3.47
C THR A 34 26.11 -29.79 3.67
N VAL A 35 25.12 -30.10 4.50
CA VAL A 35 24.00 -29.18 4.81
C VAL A 35 24.51 -27.94 5.53
N TYR A 36 25.39 -28.09 6.53
CA TYR A 36 26.04 -26.96 7.20
C TYR A 36 26.89 -26.11 6.25
N SER A 37 27.61 -26.74 5.32
CA SER A 37 28.40 -26.04 4.29
C SER A 37 27.51 -25.20 3.39
N TRP A 38 26.38 -25.74 2.94
CA TRP A 38 25.41 -24.98 2.12
C TRP A 38 24.77 -23.85 2.89
N LYS A 39 24.35 -24.11 4.13
CA LYS A 39 23.78 -23.10 5.03
C LYS A 39 24.70 -21.88 5.16
N LYS A 40 26.00 -22.14 5.37
CA LYS A 40 27.03 -21.09 5.50
C LYS A 40 27.30 -20.40 4.16
N ARG A 41 27.46 -21.15 3.07
CA ARG A 41 27.84 -20.61 1.75
C ARG A 41 26.75 -19.74 1.12
N ASP A 42 25.48 -20.09 1.33
CA ASP A 42 24.33 -19.37 0.78
C ASP A 42 23.65 -18.47 1.80
N GLU A 43 24.24 -18.29 2.99
CA GLU A 43 23.77 -17.38 4.03
C GLU A 43 22.26 -17.56 4.31
N TRP A 44 21.87 -18.80 4.61
CA TRP A 44 20.44 -19.13 4.77
C TRP A 44 19.78 -18.33 5.90
N ASP A 45 20.55 -17.97 6.93
CA ASP A 45 20.11 -17.17 8.09
C ASP A 45 19.85 -15.70 7.72
N ASP A 46 20.71 -15.13 6.87
CA ASP A 46 20.64 -13.71 6.48
C ASP A 46 19.62 -13.45 5.37
N THR A 47 18.96 -14.50 4.87
CA THR A 47 17.92 -14.33 3.86
C THR A 47 16.70 -13.63 4.46
N THR A 48 16.34 -12.46 3.93
CA THR A 48 15.17 -11.70 4.39
C THR A 48 13.87 -12.50 4.20
N PRO A 49 12.88 -12.38 5.11
CA PRO A 49 11.61 -13.10 4.99
C PRO A 49 10.92 -12.91 3.64
N ILE A 50 10.96 -11.69 3.08
CA ILE A 50 10.38 -11.40 1.76
C ILE A 50 11.09 -12.23 0.68
N LYS A 51 12.42 -12.29 0.69
CA LYS A 51 13.18 -13.09 -0.30
C LYS A 51 12.87 -14.58 -0.18
N ARG A 52 12.68 -15.11 1.05
CA ARG A 52 12.26 -16.52 1.27
C ARG A 52 10.88 -16.80 0.67
N VAL A 53 9.92 -15.91 0.91
CA VAL A 53 8.55 -16.04 0.40
C VAL A 53 8.54 -15.93 -1.11
N THR A 54 9.25 -14.95 -1.69
CA THR A 54 9.38 -14.79 -3.15
C THR A 54 9.97 -16.03 -3.81
N GLN A 55 11.05 -16.60 -3.26
CA GLN A 55 11.65 -17.82 -3.78
C GLN A 55 10.68 -19.02 -3.68
N SER A 56 9.89 -19.11 -2.61
CA SER A 56 8.90 -20.17 -2.46
C SER A 56 7.76 -20.04 -3.49
N ILE A 57 7.26 -18.82 -3.71
CA ILE A 57 6.25 -18.51 -4.75
C ILE A 57 6.77 -18.89 -6.14
N ASP A 58 7.99 -18.49 -6.48
CA ASP A 58 8.62 -18.79 -7.76
C ASP A 58 8.72 -20.30 -8.01
N THR A 59 9.21 -21.07 -7.01
CA THR A 59 9.29 -22.52 -7.14
C THR A 59 7.94 -23.18 -7.35
N ARG A 60 6.88 -22.68 -6.68
CA ARG A 60 5.52 -23.21 -6.84
C ARG A 60 4.94 -22.86 -8.21
N LEU A 61 5.18 -21.66 -8.72
CA LEU A 61 4.78 -21.25 -10.06
C LEU A 61 5.42 -22.13 -11.13
N CYS A 62 6.71 -22.42 -11.02
CA CYS A 62 7.41 -23.33 -11.94
C CYS A 62 6.79 -24.74 -11.92
N GLN A 63 6.48 -25.28 -10.75
CA GLN A 63 5.81 -26.59 -10.61
C GLN A 63 4.42 -26.61 -11.27
N LEU A 64 3.59 -25.60 -10.99
CA LEU A 64 2.25 -25.50 -11.58
C LEU A 64 2.30 -25.29 -13.09
N SER A 65 3.28 -24.54 -13.57
CA SER A 65 3.51 -24.30 -15.00
C SER A 65 3.91 -25.59 -15.74
N ALA A 66 4.78 -26.40 -15.13
CA ALA A 66 5.27 -27.66 -15.71
C ALA A 66 4.25 -28.82 -15.66
N LYS A 67 3.12 -28.67 -14.97
CA LYS A 67 2.08 -29.72 -14.87
C LYS A 67 1.39 -29.94 -16.23
N ASP A 68 1.35 -31.19 -16.70
CA ASP A 68 0.75 -31.54 -18.01
C ASP A 68 -0.76 -31.29 -18.05
N ASN A 69 -1.51 -31.82 -17.07
CA ASN A 69 -2.96 -31.68 -16.97
C ASN A 69 -3.34 -30.63 -15.92
N LYS A 70 -3.51 -29.38 -16.35
CA LYS A 70 -3.89 -28.27 -15.47
C LYS A 70 -5.41 -28.26 -15.22
N THR A 71 -5.79 -28.20 -13.96
CA THR A 71 -7.16 -28.04 -13.51
C THR A 71 -7.54 -26.57 -13.39
N SER A 72 -8.84 -26.26 -13.32
CA SER A 72 -9.32 -24.90 -13.03
C SER A 72 -8.81 -24.36 -11.68
N GLY A 73 -8.53 -25.25 -10.72
CA GLY A 73 -7.89 -24.91 -9.45
C GLY A 73 -6.44 -24.45 -9.63
N ASP A 74 -5.66 -25.15 -10.45
CA ASP A 74 -4.25 -24.78 -10.72
C ASP A 74 -4.15 -23.39 -11.37
N PHE A 75 -5.04 -23.06 -12.31
CA PHE A 75 -5.07 -21.73 -12.92
C PHE A 75 -5.39 -20.62 -11.90
N LYS A 76 -6.31 -20.87 -10.95
CA LYS A 76 -6.60 -19.93 -9.86
C LYS A 76 -5.40 -19.76 -8.92
N GLU A 77 -4.68 -20.84 -8.62
CA GLU A 77 -3.48 -20.80 -7.79
C GLU A 77 -2.37 -19.98 -8.47
N ILE A 78 -2.11 -20.22 -9.76
CA ILE A 78 -1.15 -19.44 -10.55
C ILE A 78 -1.50 -17.95 -10.51
N ASP A 79 -2.76 -17.60 -10.75
CA ASP A 79 -3.24 -16.21 -10.75
C ASP A 79 -3.11 -15.55 -9.37
N LEU A 80 -3.43 -16.28 -8.29
CA LEU A 80 -3.24 -15.80 -6.91
C LEU A 80 -1.77 -15.56 -6.58
N LEU A 81 -0.90 -16.53 -6.89
CA LEU A 81 0.55 -16.46 -6.64
C LEU A 81 1.19 -15.32 -7.43
N THR A 82 0.79 -15.14 -8.70
CA THR A 82 1.29 -14.05 -9.56
C THR A 82 0.88 -12.67 -9.02
N ARG A 83 -0.35 -12.53 -8.50
CA ARG A 83 -0.79 -11.30 -7.82
C ARG A 83 -0.03 -11.01 -6.53
N GLN A 84 0.24 -12.04 -5.73
CA GLN A 84 1.04 -11.90 -4.51
C GLN A 84 2.46 -11.46 -4.82
N LEU A 85 3.09 -12.04 -5.85
CA LEU A 85 4.42 -11.65 -6.31
C LEU A 85 4.45 -10.17 -6.72
N LYS A 86 3.47 -9.71 -7.50
CA LYS A 86 3.35 -8.29 -7.89
C LYS A 86 3.20 -7.35 -6.69
N LYS A 87 2.45 -7.75 -5.66
CA LYS A 87 2.31 -6.96 -4.43
C LYS A 87 3.63 -6.87 -3.66
N LEU A 88 4.35 -7.98 -3.52
CA LEU A 88 5.66 -8.00 -2.86
C LEU A 88 6.68 -7.13 -3.60
N ASP A 89 6.68 -7.17 -4.94
CA ASP A 89 7.54 -6.32 -5.77
C ASP A 89 7.19 -4.83 -5.62
N THR A 90 5.90 -4.45 -5.66
CA THR A 90 5.48 -3.06 -5.41
C THR A 90 5.81 -2.57 -3.99
N GLY A 91 5.79 -3.48 -3.00
CA GLY A 91 6.22 -3.19 -1.63
C GLY A 91 7.74 -3.02 -1.51
N GLN A 92 8.53 -3.83 -2.21
CA GLN A 92 9.99 -3.68 -2.26
C GLN A 92 10.43 -2.42 -3.00
N ALA A 93 9.81 -2.07 -4.13
CA ALA A 93 10.07 -0.82 -4.85
C ALA A 93 9.83 0.42 -3.96
N SER A 94 8.87 0.35 -3.03
CA SER A 94 8.64 1.40 -2.04
C SER A 94 9.66 1.44 -0.89
N THR A 95 10.47 0.38 -0.73
CA THR A 95 11.46 0.25 0.35
C THR A 95 12.90 0.49 -0.14
N THR A 96 13.23 0.18 -1.40
CA THR A 96 14.57 0.37 -1.98
C THR A 96 14.78 1.71 -2.68
N THR A 97 13.71 2.47 -2.92
CA THR A 97 13.82 3.86 -3.31
C THR A 97 13.13 4.72 -2.25
N GLY A 98 13.93 5.47 -1.50
CA GLY A 98 13.49 6.58 -0.66
C GLY A 98 12.88 7.74 -1.46
N VAL A 99 12.20 7.46 -2.56
CA VAL A 99 11.31 8.38 -3.23
C VAL A 99 9.92 7.86 -2.95
N LYS A 100 9.38 8.28 -1.80
CA LYS A 100 7.93 8.37 -1.62
C LYS A 100 7.42 9.04 -2.90
N LYS A 101 6.82 8.26 -3.82
CA LYS A 101 5.82 8.82 -4.73
C LYS A 101 4.75 9.36 -3.81
N THR A 102 4.93 10.60 -3.39
CA THR A 102 3.83 11.49 -3.09
C THR A 102 3.05 11.53 -4.40
N SER A 103 2.19 10.52 -4.61
CA SER A 103 0.87 10.84 -5.11
C SER A 103 0.50 12.04 -4.25
N ARG A 104 0.60 13.24 -4.82
CA ARG A 104 0.11 14.45 -4.19
C ARG A 104 -1.31 14.07 -3.87
N ARG A 105 -1.55 13.67 -2.61
CA ARG A 105 -2.90 13.41 -2.12
C ARG A 105 -3.61 14.69 -2.50
N LYS A 106 -4.51 14.61 -3.48
CA LYS A 106 -5.28 15.77 -3.92
C LYS A 106 -5.78 16.38 -2.63
N LYS A 107 -5.33 17.60 -2.32
CA LYS A 107 -5.68 18.25 -1.06
C LYS A 107 -7.20 18.25 -1.04
N LYS A 108 -7.80 17.48 -0.12
CA LYS A 108 -9.25 17.41 0.00
C LYS A 108 -9.72 18.84 0.28
N ASN A 109 -10.72 19.30 -0.46
CA ASN A 109 -11.28 20.65 -0.34
C ASN A 109 -10.28 21.77 -0.67
N HIS A 110 -9.46 21.60 -1.71
CA HIS A 110 -8.59 22.68 -2.19
C HIS A 110 -9.29 23.51 -3.26
N PHE A 111 -9.41 24.82 -3.00
CA PHE A 111 -9.78 25.83 -3.99
C PHE A 111 -8.51 26.47 -4.57
N SER A 112 -8.47 26.68 -5.88
CA SER A 112 -7.49 27.57 -6.49
C SER A 112 -7.81 29.03 -6.18
N GLU A 113 -6.83 29.93 -6.31
CA GLU A 113 -7.05 31.37 -6.09
C GLU A 113 -8.17 31.93 -6.98
N GLU A 114 -8.19 31.52 -8.25
CA GLU A 114 -9.26 31.86 -9.20
C GLU A 114 -10.64 31.36 -8.74
N GLN A 115 -10.71 30.18 -8.12
CA GLN A 115 -11.95 29.64 -7.58
C GLN A 115 -12.39 30.39 -6.33
N ILE A 116 -11.47 30.84 -5.49
CA ILE A 116 -11.77 31.65 -4.30
C ILE A 116 -12.34 33.00 -4.72
N GLU A 117 -11.74 33.65 -5.71
CA GLU A 117 -12.23 34.94 -6.21
C GLU A 117 -13.62 34.81 -6.87
N ALA A 118 -13.80 33.79 -7.71
CA ALA A 118 -15.10 33.49 -8.31
C ALA A 118 -16.16 33.12 -7.25
N LEU A 119 -15.77 32.46 -6.17
CA LEU A 119 -16.65 32.13 -5.04
C LEU A 119 -17.04 33.41 -4.26
N ARG A 120 -16.08 34.30 -4.01
CA ARG A 120 -16.29 35.61 -3.35
C ARG A 120 -17.30 36.45 -4.11
N SER A 121 -17.08 36.69 -5.41
CA SER A 121 -18.01 37.47 -6.24
C SER A 121 -19.42 36.88 -6.19
N LYS A 122 -19.57 35.56 -6.44
CA LYS A 122 -20.90 34.92 -6.44
C LYS A 122 -21.61 35.01 -5.10
N ILE A 123 -20.90 34.92 -3.98
CA ILE A 123 -21.51 35.04 -2.66
C ILE A 123 -21.96 36.47 -2.43
N LEU A 124 -21.09 37.46 -2.66
CA LEU A 124 -21.38 38.88 -2.43
C LEU A 124 -22.52 39.41 -3.29
N ASP A 125 -22.59 39.00 -4.56
CA ASP A 125 -23.66 39.37 -5.48
C ASP A 125 -25.02 38.81 -5.03
N SER A 126 -25.01 37.60 -4.44
CA SER A 126 -26.22 36.93 -3.95
C SER A 126 -26.73 37.45 -2.60
N LEU A 127 -26.00 38.33 -1.91
CA LEU A 127 -26.39 38.82 -0.60
C LEU A 127 -27.61 39.76 -0.68
N ALA A 128 -28.52 39.61 0.27
CA ALA A 128 -29.57 40.59 0.51
C ALA A 128 -29.00 41.85 1.18
N TRP A 129 -29.73 42.97 1.12
CA TRP A 129 -29.27 44.26 1.66
C TRP A 129 -28.85 44.18 3.14
N HIS A 130 -29.62 43.46 3.98
CA HIS A 130 -29.32 43.32 5.41
C HIS A 130 -28.11 42.40 5.67
N GLN A 131 -27.88 41.43 4.79
CA GLN A 131 -26.73 40.53 4.87
C GLN A 131 -25.43 41.23 4.44
N ARG A 132 -25.50 42.18 3.50
CA ARG A 132 -24.36 43.06 3.17
C ARG A 132 -23.91 43.86 4.38
N GLY A 133 -24.85 44.40 5.16
CA GLY A 133 -24.52 45.09 6.42
C GLY A 133 -23.82 44.19 7.44
N TRP A 134 -24.17 42.90 7.51
CA TRP A 134 -23.44 41.94 8.36
C TRP A 134 -22.02 41.67 7.87
N TYR A 135 -21.81 41.63 6.55
CA TYR A 135 -20.52 41.38 5.91
C TYR A 135 -19.55 42.55 6.06
N GLU A 136 -20.04 43.78 6.01
CA GLU A 136 -19.27 44.99 6.27
C GLU A 136 -18.76 45.05 7.72
N GLN A 137 -19.51 44.46 8.65
CA GLN A 137 -19.16 44.43 10.07
C GLN A 137 -18.41 43.17 10.50
N ARG A 138 -18.01 42.28 9.57
CA ARG A 138 -17.41 40.97 9.90
C ARG A 138 -16.15 41.03 10.75
N ASP A 139 -15.41 42.13 10.68
CA ASP A 139 -14.16 42.34 11.43
C ASP A 139 -14.39 42.66 12.91
N GLN A 140 -15.66 42.90 13.31
CA GLN A 140 -16.02 43.13 14.70
C GLN A 140 -16.00 41.82 15.49
N ARG A 141 -15.24 41.78 16.60
CA ARG A 141 -15.14 40.61 17.49
C ARG A 141 -16.51 40.15 18.02
N ASN A 142 -17.38 41.09 18.37
CA ASN A 142 -18.73 40.82 18.86
C ASN A 142 -19.74 41.56 17.98
N ARG A 143 -20.73 40.87 17.43
CA ARG A 143 -21.79 41.45 16.59
C ARG A 143 -23.16 41.20 17.22
N MET A 144 -23.90 42.26 17.49
CA MET A 144 -25.27 42.19 18.00
C MET A 144 -26.24 42.13 16.82
N ILE A 145 -26.66 40.93 16.45
CA ILE A 145 -27.46 40.69 15.24
C ILE A 145 -28.84 40.17 15.62
N LEU A 146 -29.88 40.82 15.10
CA LEU A 146 -31.26 40.36 15.24
C LEU A 146 -31.50 39.13 14.33
N LYS A 147 -31.44 37.93 14.92
CA LYS A 147 -31.61 36.66 14.19
C LYS A 147 -33.09 36.22 14.14
N SER A 148 -33.80 36.60 13.08
CA SER A 148 -35.12 36.03 12.75
C SER A 148 -35.00 34.75 11.89
N ARG A 149 -36.04 33.91 11.85
CA ARG A 149 -36.05 32.67 11.04
C ARG A 149 -36.16 32.93 9.52
N GLN A 150 -36.73 34.07 9.12
CA GLN A 150 -37.02 34.38 7.72
C GLN A 150 -35.88 35.11 7.00
N ILE A 151 -34.89 35.62 7.72
CA ILE A 151 -33.86 36.53 7.16
C ILE A 151 -32.62 35.79 6.63
N GLY A 152 -32.63 34.46 6.61
CA GLY A 152 -31.55 33.65 6.04
C GLY A 152 -30.23 33.70 6.82
N ALA A 153 -30.27 33.96 8.14
CA ALA A 153 -29.06 34.10 8.96
C ALA A 153 -28.14 32.86 8.89
N THR A 154 -28.69 31.65 9.01
CA THR A 154 -27.91 30.40 8.93
C THR A 154 -27.24 30.25 7.56
N TRP A 155 -27.93 30.61 6.48
CA TRP A 155 -27.40 30.55 5.12
C TRP A 155 -26.25 31.53 4.91
N TYR A 156 -26.37 32.74 5.46
CA TYR A 156 -25.32 33.76 5.41
C TYR A 156 -24.07 33.32 6.19
N PHE A 157 -24.20 32.93 7.47
CA PHE A 157 -23.05 32.61 8.32
C PHE A 157 -22.28 31.36 7.85
N ALA A 158 -22.97 30.39 7.24
CA ALA A 158 -22.30 29.23 6.64
C ALA A 158 -21.38 29.63 5.48
N ARG A 159 -21.74 30.69 4.73
CA ARG A 159 -20.96 31.22 3.61
C ARG A 159 -19.87 32.17 4.09
N GLU A 160 -20.15 33.00 5.08
CA GLU A 160 -19.15 33.86 5.71
C GLU A 160 -18.00 33.04 6.30
N ALA A 161 -18.27 31.89 6.91
CA ALA A 161 -17.25 30.98 7.42
C ALA A 161 -16.40 30.29 6.33
N LEU A 162 -16.87 30.28 5.08
CA LEU A 162 -16.19 29.68 3.93
C LEU A 162 -15.28 30.68 3.19
N LEU A 163 -15.52 31.98 3.36
CA LEU A 163 -14.84 33.10 2.68
C LEU A 163 -13.51 33.50 3.35
#